data_AF-T1A4C3-F1
#
_entry.id   AF-T1A4C3-F1
#
_cell.length_a   1.000
_cell.length_b   1.000
_cell.length_c   1.000
_cell.angle_alpha   90.00
_cell.angle_beta   90.00
_cell.angle_gamma   90.00
#
_symmetry.space_group_name_H-M   'P 1'
#
loop_
_entity.id
_entity.type
_entity.pdbx_description
1 polymer ?
#
loop_
_entity_poly.entity_id
_entity_poly.type
_entity_poly.pdbx_seq_one_letter_code
_entity_poly.pdbx_strand_id
1 'polypeptide(L)'
;RTRVDGNVANSVVTVFGNGHINGSVGGNVVTIFGNLRLGPKAIVQGQTVSLFGSYERNPSAVVQGGTVRLMSGIFHFTDALQGWGEHCLLFGRLLAPRLDVLWAWGVALGLLAIYLLVAALFRDGLRHCVRTLEEHPGPSILTALAMVLLTPILMLVLMVALTVTVVGIIFVPLLWIGLLCAGIFGRV
;
A
#
# COMPACT_ATOMS: atom_id res chain seq x y z
N ARG A 1 22.53 -8.77 5.43
CA ARG A 1 22.96 -9.41 4.17
C ARG A 1 23.50 -10.79 4.51
N THR A 2 22.91 -11.86 3.99
CA THR A 2 23.36 -13.24 4.21
C THR A 2 24.11 -13.72 2.97
N ARG A 3 25.25 -14.37 3.15
CA ARG A 3 26.07 -14.90 2.06
C ARG A 3 26.51 -16.32 2.40
N VAL A 4 26.25 -17.25 1.49
CA VAL A 4 26.58 -18.67 1.64
C VAL A 4 27.37 -19.10 0.42
N ASP A 5 28.69 -19.25 0.54
CA ASP A 5 29.55 -19.78 -0.53
C ASP A 5 29.94 -21.26 -0.29
N GLY A 6 29.52 -21.85 0.83
CA GLY A 6 29.85 -23.23 1.24
C GLY A 6 28.66 -24.20 1.21
N ASN A 7 28.87 -25.41 1.73
CA ASN A 7 27.81 -26.41 1.87
C ASN A 7 27.02 -26.18 3.18
N VAL A 8 25.70 -26.06 3.07
CA VAL A 8 24.77 -25.97 4.20
C VAL A 8 23.90 -27.21 4.20
N ALA A 9 24.00 -28.04 5.24
CA ALA A 9 23.25 -29.29 5.32
C ALA A 9 21.73 -29.07 5.46
N ASN A 10 21.31 -28.00 6.15
CA ASN A 10 19.91 -27.71 6.46
C ASN A 10 19.39 -26.50 5.65
N SER A 11 18.59 -25.65 6.27
CA SER A 11 17.89 -24.53 5.63
C SER A 11 18.56 -23.19 5.92
N VAL A 12 18.45 -22.25 4.99
CA VAL A 12 18.92 -20.87 5.14
C VAL A 12 17.72 -19.95 5.18
N VAL A 13 17.57 -19.19 6.27
CA VAL A 13 16.49 -18.21 6.43
C VAL A 13 17.09 -16.82 6.55
N THR A 14 16.64 -15.90 5.71
CA THR A 14 17.03 -14.50 5.73
C THR A 14 15.77 -13.66 5.91
N VAL A 15 15.73 -12.88 6.99
CA VAL A 15 14.62 -11.96 7.28
C VAL A 15 15.18 -10.55 7.23
N PHE A 16 14.54 -9.65 6.48
CA PHE A 16 14.92 -8.25 6.34
C PHE A 16 16.36 -8.07 5.80
N GLY A 17 16.62 -8.63 4.61
CA GLY A 17 17.93 -8.48 3.98
C GLY A 17 18.14 -9.34 2.74
N ASN A 18 19.17 -8.99 1.96
CA ASN A 18 19.52 -9.70 0.74
C ASN A 18 20.29 -10.99 1.04
N GLY A 19 19.89 -12.08 0.39
CA GLY A 19 20.52 -13.40 0.46
C GLY A 19 21.26 -13.75 -0.82
N HIS A 20 22.54 -14.11 -0.71
CA HIS A 20 23.35 -14.61 -1.82
C HIS A 20 23.82 -16.02 -1.55
N ILE A 21 23.44 -16.97 -2.40
CA ILE A 21 23.81 -18.38 -2.25
C ILE A 21 24.61 -18.81 -3.45
N ASN A 22 25.81 -19.30 -3.22
CA ASN A 22 26.77 -19.77 -4.21
C ASN A 22 27.44 -21.07 -3.72
N GLY A 23 26.61 -21.98 -3.19
CA GLY A 23 27.01 -23.27 -2.66
C GLY A 23 25.81 -24.23 -2.56
N SER A 24 26.04 -25.43 -2.04
CA SER A 24 25.00 -26.45 -1.89
C SER A 24 24.19 -26.23 -0.61
N VAL A 25 22.86 -26.29 -0.69
CA VAL A 25 21.92 -26.22 0.43
C VAL A 25 21.05 -27.47 0.40
N GLY A 26 21.17 -28.32 1.42
CA GLY A 26 20.41 -29.56 1.54
C GLY A 26 18.94 -29.34 1.89
N GLY A 27 18.61 -28.23 2.55
CA GLY A 27 17.24 -27.87 2.94
C GLY A 27 16.63 -26.75 2.09
N ASN A 28 15.78 -25.95 2.72
CA ASN A 28 15.05 -24.86 2.08
C ASN A 28 15.80 -23.53 2.17
N VAL A 29 15.58 -22.65 1.19
CA VAL A 29 16.08 -21.29 1.23
C VAL A 29 14.89 -20.35 1.32
N VAL A 30 14.75 -19.66 2.44
CA VAL A 30 13.66 -18.72 2.69
C VAL A 30 14.23 -17.31 2.81
N THR A 31 13.75 -16.39 2.00
CA THR A 31 14.08 -14.96 2.11
C THR A 31 12.79 -14.16 2.25
N ILE A 32 12.68 -13.39 3.34
CA ILE A 32 11.53 -12.57 3.67
C ILE A 32 11.98 -11.11 3.69
N PHE A 33 11.36 -10.26 2.88
CA PHE A 33 11.67 -8.84 2.77
C PHE A 33 13.12 -8.57 2.33
N GLY A 34 13.48 -9.06 1.13
CA GLY A 34 14.83 -8.91 0.58
C GLY A 34 15.09 -9.73 -0.68
N ASN A 35 16.18 -9.41 -1.39
CA ASN A 35 16.49 -10.01 -2.68
C ASN A 35 17.27 -11.32 -2.51
N LEU A 36 16.81 -12.40 -3.17
CA LEU A 36 17.48 -13.69 -3.21
C LEU A 36 18.19 -13.90 -4.54
N ARG A 37 19.52 -14.05 -4.49
CA ARG A 37 20.38 -14.28 -5.65
C ARG A 37 21.07 -15.64 -5.56
N LEU A 38 20.74 -16.54 -6.49
CA LEU A 38 21.39 -17.84 -6.64
C LEU A 38 22.53 -17.74 -7.67
N GLY A 39 23.75 -17.95 -7.21
CA GLY A 39 24.98 -17.98 -8.02
C GLY A 39 25.13 -19.27 -8.83
N PRO A 40 26.13 -19.33 -9.73
CA PRO A 40 26.29 -20.43 -10.69
C PRO A 40 26.62 -21.79 -10.05
N LYS A 41 27.11 -21.82 -8.80
CA LYS A 41 27.38 -23.05 -8.04
C LYS A 41 26.27 -23.39 -7.03
N ALA A 42 25.13 -22.70 -7.08
CA ALA A 42 24.05 -22.90 -6.12
C ALA A 42 23.25 -24.16 -6.44
N ILE A 43 23.23 -25.11 -5.51
CA ILE A 43 22.44 -26.33 -5.61
C ILE A 43 21.50 -26.36 -4.40
N VAL A 44 20.21 -26.18 -4.62
CA VAL A 44 19.21 -26.24 -3.56
C VAL A 44 18.41 -27.53 -3.73
N GLN A 45 18.59 -28.47 -2.80
CA GLN A 45 17.84 -29.73 -2.81
C GLN A 45 16.38 -29.53 -2.39
N GLY A 46 16.13 -28.60 -1.46
CA GLY A 46 14.78 -28.21 -1.05
C GLY A 46 14.14 -27.15 -1.96
N GLN A 47 13.19 -26.41 -1.38
CA GLN A 47 12.44 -25.34 -2.05
C GLN A 47 13.09 -23.98 -1.80
N THR A 48 12.97 -23.07 -2.78
CA THR A 48 13.32 -21.67 -2.58
C THR A 48 12.04 -20.84 -2.43
N VAL A 49 11.86 -20.23 -1.26
CA VAL A 49 10.72 -19.36 -0.94
C VAL A 49 11.21 -17.92 -0.84
N SER A 50 10.72 -17.07 -1.72
CA SER A 50 10.96 -15.62 -1.65
C SER A 50 9.64 -14.91 -1.39
N LEU A 51 9.58 -14.27 -0.23
CA LEU A 51 8.48 -13.45 0.26
C LEU A 51 8.93 -11.99 0.17
N PHE A 52 8.20 -11.16 -0.58
CA PHE A 52 8.48 -9.72 -0.67
C PHE A 52 9.95 -9.42 -1.07
N GLY A 53 10.32 -9.71 -2.32
CA GLY A 53 11.64 -9.35 -2.84
C GLY A 53 11.88 -9.84 -4.27
N SER A 54 13.03 -9.45 -4.86
CA SER A 54 13.44 -9.97 -6.16
C SER A 54 14.07 -11.36 -6.02
N TYR A 55 13.79 -12.22 -6.99
CA TYR A 55 14.42 -13.53 -7.09
C TYR A 55 15.14 -13.63 -8.43
N GLU A 56 16.47 -13.67 -8.36
CA GLU A 56 17.34 -13.82 -9.51
C GLU A 56 18.04 -15.17 -9.41
N ARG A 57 17.78 -16.03 -10.40
CA ARG A 57 18.39 -17.35 -10.51
C ARG A 57 19.33 -17.38 -11.70
N ASN A 58 20.60 -17.70 -11.45
CA ASN A 58 21.55 -17.96 -12.53
C ASN A 58 21.18 -19.26 -13.29
N PRO A 59 21.36 -19.32 -14.63
CA PRO A 59 21.02 -20.52 -15.41
C PRO A 59 21.67 -21.80 -14.92
N SER A 60 22.87 -21.73 -14.35
CA SER A 60 23.61 -22.89 -13.84
C SER A 60 23.16 -23.35 -12.44
N ALA A 61 22.30 -22.59 -11.76
CA ALA A 61 21.80 -22.95 -10.43
C ALA A 61 20.68 -24.00 -10.54
N VAL A 62 20.76 -25.07 -9.75
CA VAL A 62 19.79 -26.17 -9.75
C VAL A 62 18.93 -26.10 -8.49
N VAL A 63 17.60 -25.99 -8.66
CA VAL A 63 16.62 -26.03 -7.56
C VAL A 63 15.71 -27.23 -7.79
N GLN A 64 15.78 -28.23 -6.91
CA GLN A 64 15.04 -29.49 -7.08
C GLN A 64 13.62 -29.42 -6.52
N GLY A 65 13.40 -28.72 -5.39
CA GLY A 65 12.09 -28.65 -4.72
C GLY A 65 11.13 -27.55 -5.24
N GLY A 66 11.53 -26.80 -6.27
CA GLY A 66 10.71 -25.74 -6.87
C GLY A 66 10.87 -24.35 -6.24
N THR A 67 10.26 -23.35 -6.88
CA THR A 67 10.39 -21.94 -6.53
C THR A 67 9.03 -21.35 -6.17
N VAL A 68 8.84 -20.94 -4.92
CA VAL A 68 7.61 -20.28 -4.45
C VAL A 68 7.90 -18.80 -4.28
N ARG A 69 7.26 -17.98 -5.12
CA ARG A 69 7.38 -16.52 -5.08
C ARG A 69 6.05 -15.93 -4.64
N LEU A 70 6.04 -15.30 -3.48
CA LEU A 70 4.85 -14.70 -2.89
C LEU A 70 5.03 -13.19 -2.80
N MET A 71 4.06 -12.45 -3.34
CA MET A 71 3.99 -10.98 -3.31
C MET A 71 5.20 -10.23 -3.92
N SER A 72 5.76 -10.72 -5.04
CA SER A 72 6.79 -9.95 -5.77
C SER A 72 6.25 -8.68 -6.45
N GLY A 73 4.93 -8.55 -6.62
CA GLY A 73 4.29 -7.38 -7.23
C GLY A 73 4.47 -6.08 -6.44
N ILE A 74 4.66 -6.16 -5.12
CA ILE A 74 4.76 -4.97 -4.26
C ILE A 74 6.10 -4.25 -4.45
N PHE A 75 7.17 -4.97 -4.79
CA PHE A 75 8.46 -4.33 -5.13
C PHE A 75 8.42 -3.62 -6.49
N HIS A 76 7.70 -4.16 -7.47
CA HIS A 76 7.46 -3.41 -8.71
C HIS A 76 6.73 -2.09 -8.45
N PHE A 77 5.83 -2.06 -7.45
CA PHE A 77 5.18 -0.82 -7.03
C PHE A 77 6.14 0.15 -6.35
N THR A 78 7.09 -0.32 -5.53
CA THR A 78 8.11 0.57 -4.93
C THR A 78 9.07 1.13 -5.98
N ASP A 79 9.51 0.33 -6.95
CA ASP A 79 10.35 0.79 -8.05
C ASP A 79 9.60 1.81 -8.93
N ALA A 80 8.32 1.56 -9.18
CA ALA A 80 7.46 2.47 -9.94
C ALA A 80 7.15 3.77 -9.17
N LEU A 81 7.01 3.72 -7.84
CA LEU A 81 6.87 4.89 -6.97
C LEU A 81 8.16 5.71 -6.90
N GLN A 82 9.31 5.05 -6.79
CA GLN A 82 10.61 5.74 -6.80
C GLN A 82 10.85 6.41 -8.15
N GLY A 83 10.60 5.71 -9.25
CA GLY A 83 10.68 6.27 -10.60
C GLY A 83 9.74 7.47 -10.79
N TRP A 84 8.52 7.40 -10.26
CA TRP A 84 7.58 8.53 -10.23
C TRP A 84 8.09 9.69 -9.35
N GLY A 85 8.62 9.43 -8.15
CA GLY A 85 9.14 10.47 -7.26
C GLY A 85 10.31 11.24 -7.88
N GLU A 86 11.30 10.52 -8.41
CA GLU A 86 12.50 11.12 -9.01
C GLU A 86 12.20 11.90 -10.29
N HIS A 87 11.28 11.42 -11.13
CA HIS A 87 11.03 12.01 -12.46
C HIS A 87 9.78 12.88 -12.57
N CYS A 88 8.80 12.72 -11.68
CA CYS A 88 7.53 13.45 -11.71
C CYS A 88 7.44 14.45 -10.56
N LEU A 89 7.62 14.01 -9.31
CA LEU A 89 7.52 14.88 -8.14
C LEU A 89 8.62 15.94 -8.12
N LEU A 90 9.87 15.53 -8.35
CA LEU A 90 11.04 16.40 -8.29
C LEU A 90 11.08 17.44 -9.43
N PHE A 91 10.46 17.12 -10.57
CA PHE A 91 10.31 18.03 -11.71
C PHE A 91 8.97 18.80 -11.72
N GLY A 92 8.19 18.72 -10.63
CA GLY A 92 6.92 19.44 -10.49
C GLY A 92 5.82 19.02 -11.48
N ARG A 93 5.97 17.87 -12.13
CA ARG A 93 5.02 17.35 -13.13
C ARG A 93 4.34 16.12 -12.58
N LEU A 94 3.12 16.27 -12.05
CA LEU A 94 2.39 15.15 -11.43
C LEU A 94 2.07 14.01 -12.41
N LEU A 95 1.92 14.30 -13.72
CA LEU A 95 1.69 13.29 -14.76
C LEU A 95 2.64 13.51 -15.95
N ALA A 96 3.65 12.65 -16.09
CA ALA A 96 4.46 12.54 -17.31
C ALA A 96 3.95 11.36 -18.17
N PRO A 97 3.73 11.53 -19.49
CA PRO A 97 3.35 10.43 -20.38
C PRO A 97 4.59 9.58 -20.71
N ARG A 98 4.96 8.66 -19.81
CA ARG A 98 6.03 7.65 -19.99
C ARG A 98 5.53 6.26 -19.61
N LEU A 99 6.05 5.22 -20.27
CA LEU A 99 5.66 3.82 -20.07
C LEU A 99 5.82 3.36 -18.61
N ASP A 100 6.83 3.85 -17.90
CA ASP A 100 7.11 3.51 -16.50
C ASP A 100 6.09 4.13 -15.50
N VAL A 101 5.28 5.10 -15.94
CA VAL A 101 4.37 5.89 -15.10
C VAL A 101 2.90 5.73 -15.53
N LEU A 102 2.60 4.78 -16.42
CA LEU A 102 1.22 4.47 -16.84
C LEU A 102 0.30 4.07 -15.67
N TRP A 103 0.87 3.46 -14.62
CA TRP A 103 0.13 3.12 -13.42
C TRP A 103 -0.43 4.37 -12.71
N ALA A 104 0.30 5.49 -12.71
CA ALA A 104 -0.14 6.74 -12.09
C ALA A 104 -1.32 7.37 -12.85
N TRP A 105 -1.35 7.23 -14.18
CA TRP A 105 -2.52 7.59 -15.00
C TRP A 105 -3.73 6.74 -14.65
N GLY A 106 -3.55 5.43 -14.46
CA GLY A 106 -4.63 4.54 -14.00
C GLY A 106 -5.21 4.96 -12.65
N VAL A 107 -4.34 5.32 -11.69
CA VAL A 107 -4.75 5.85 -10.38
C VAL A 107 -5.48 7.20 -10.52
N ALA A 108 -4.94 8.12 -11.31
CA ALA A 108 -5.55 9.43 -11.53
C ALA A 108 -6.93 9.31 -12.19
N LEU A 109 -7.07 8.47 -13.21
CA LEU A 109 -8.35 8.19 -13.87
C LEU A 109 -9.33 7.46 -12.93
N GLY A 110 -8.84 6.52 -12.12
CA GLY A 110 -9.64 5.86 -11.10
C GLY A 110 -10.17 6.84 -10.07
N LEU A 111 -9.32 7.73 -9.55
CA LEU A 111 -9.71 8.77 -8.61
C LEU A 111 -10.68 9.78 -9.24
N LEU A 112 -10.46 10.17 -10.50
CA LEU A 112 -11.38 11.01 -11.26
C LEU A 112 -12.74 10.33 -11.42
N ALA A 113 -12.76 9.04 -11.78
CA ALA A 113 -13.99 8.27 -11.91
C ALA A 113 -14.73 8.18 -10.57
N ILE A 114 -14.02 7.97 -9.46
CA ILE A 114 -14.59 8.00 -8.12
C ILE A 114 -15.15 9.39 -7.81
N TYR A 115 -14.42 10.46 -8.10
CA TYR A 115 -14.88 11.83 -7.88
C TYR A 115 -16.15 12.13 -8.70
N LEU A 116 -16.20 11.68 -9.95
CA LEU A 116 -17.39 11.80 -10.80
C LEU A 116 -18.55 10.95 -10.30
N LEU A 117 -18.28 9.77 -9.75
CA LEU A 117 -19.30 8.89 -9.16
C LEU A 117 -19.89 9.51 -7.89
N VAL A 118 -19.04 10.04 -7.01
CA VAL A 118 -19.46 10.81 -5.83
C VAL A 118 -20.24 12.04 -6.26
N ALA A 119 -19.75 12.79 -7.25
CA ALA A 119 -20.47 13.95 -7.77
C ALA A 119 -21.83 13.56 -8.38
N ALA A 120 -21.93 12.38 -9.00
CA ALA A 120 -23.16 11.86 -9.57
C ALA A 120 -24.14 11.34 -8.49
N LEU A 121 -23.66 10.74 -7.41
CA LEU A 121 -24.47 10.21 -6.32
C LEU A 121 -24.99 11.34 -5.39
N PHE A 122 -24.18 12.39 -5.18
CA PHE A 122 -24.48 13.53 -4.30
C PHE A 122 -24.66 14.86 -5.07
N ARG A 123 -25.20 14.81 -6.30
CA ARG A 123 -25.40 16.00 -7.16
C ARG A 123 -26.12 17.15 -6.45
N ASP A 124 -27.06 16.82 -5.57
CA ASP A 124 -27.85 17.82 -4.86
C ASP A 124 -27.10 18.42 -3.68
N GLY A 125 -26.38 17.59 -2.90
CA GLY A 125 -25.51 18.08 -1.83
C GLY A 125 -24.44 19.05 -2.35
N LEU A 126 -23.80 18.73 -3.48
CA LEU A 126 -22.81 19.60 -4.11
C LEU A 126 -23.42 20.93 -4.59
N ARG A 127 -24.62 20.90 -5.19
CA ARG A 127 -25.31 22.13 -5.62
C ARG A 127 -25.66 23.04 -4.45
N HIS A 128 -26.08 22.47 -3.32
CA HIS A 128 -26.33 23.24 -2.09
C HIS A 128 -25.04 23.83 -1.52
N CYS A 129 -23.94 23.06 -1.46
CA CYS A 129 -22.64 23.57 -1.03
C CYS A 129 -22.17 24.75 -1.88
N VAL A 130 -22.26 24.65 -3.22
CA VAL A 130 -21.86 25.72 -4.14
C VAL A 130 -22.73 26.96 -3.94
N ARG A 131 -24.05 26.79 -3.85
CA ARG A 131 -24.97 27.92 -3.67
C ARG A 131 -24.78 28.63 -2.33
N THR A 132 -24.55 27.90 -1.25
CA THR A 132 -24.22 28.49 0.07
C THR A 132 -22.86 29.19 0.06
N LEU A 133 -21.88 28.70 -0.70
CA LEU A 133 -20.57 29.34 -0.88
C LEU A 133 -20.66 30.62 -1.72
N GLU A 134 -21.52 30.66 -2.74
CA GLU A 134 -21.80 31.83 -3.57
C GLU A 134 -22.59 32.91 -2.82
N GLU A 135 -23.61 32.51 -2.05
CA GLU A 135 -24.47 33.44 -1.32
C GLU A 135 -23.77 34.01 -0.06
N HIS A 136 -22.94 33.21 0.63
CA HIS A 136 -22.28 33.64 1.87
C HIS A 136 -20.85 33.05 2.02
N PRO A 137 -19.83 33.59 1.34
CA PRO A 137 -18.49 33.01 1.31
C PRO A 137 -17.77 33.03 2.68
N GLY A 138 -17.92 34.13 3.44
CA GLY A 138 -17.27 34.31 4.73
C GLY A 138 -17.68 33.29 5.81
N PRO A 139 -18.97 33.21 6.19
CA PRO A 139 -19.42 32.30 7.24
C PRO A 139 -19.32 30.84 6.80
N SER A 140 -19.48 30.52 5.51
CA SER A 140 -19.38 29.15 5.00
C SER A 140 -17.96 28.58 5.09
N ILE A 141 -16.94 29.41 4.82
CA ILE A 141 -15.54 29.00 5.01
C ILE A 141 -15.25 28.82 6.50
N LEU A 142 -15.77 29.71 7.36
CA LEU A 142 -15.58 29.62 8.81
C LEU A 142 -16.25 28.38 9.40
N THR A 143 -17.48 28.06 8.99
CA THR A 143 -18.20 26.87 9.44
C THR A 143 -17.57 25.60 8.89
N ALA A 144 -17.13 25.59 7.62
CA ALA A 144 -16.39 24.46 7.05
C ALA A 144 -15.07 24.24 7.80
N LEU A 145 -14.30 25.30 8.06
CA LEU A 145 -13.05 25.21 8.82
C LEU A 145 -13.29 24.75 10.26
N ALA A 146 -14.31 25.31 10.92
CA ALA A 146 -14.72 24.90 12.26
C ALA A 146 -15.16 23.43 12.27
N MET A 147 -15.93 22.97 11.29
CA MET A 147 -16.37 21.58 11.20
C MET A 147 -15.20 20.64 10.91
N VAL A 148 -14.29 21.00 9.98
CA VAL A 148 -13.08 20.22 9.68
C VAL A 148 -12.15 20.13 10.90
N LEU A 149 -12.07 21.18 11.72
CA LEU A 149 -11.27 21.17 12.95
C LEU A 149 -11.97 20.45 14.11
N LEU A 150 -13.29 20.61 14.24
CA LEU A 150 -14.09 20.03 15.33
C LEU A 150 -14.33 18.53 15.13
N THR A 151 -14.51 18.06 13.90
CA THR A 151 -14.77 16.64 13.58
C THR A 151 -13.68 15.70 14.12
N PRO A 152 -12.36 15.92 13.87
CA PRO A 152 -11.32 15.05 14.41
C PRO A 152 -11.22 15.14 15.94
N ILE A 153 -11.48 16.32 16.53
CA ILE A 153 -11.49 16.51 17.99
C ILE A 153 -12.63 15.72 18.63
N LEU A 154 -13.86 15.84 18.08
CA LEU A 154 -15.02 15.09 18.55
C LEU A 154 -14.83 13.59 18.38
N MET A 155 -14.26 13.17 17.25
CA MET A 155 -13.97 11.77 16.97
C MET A 155 -12.93 11.22 17.95
N LEU A 156 -11.87 11.97 18.26
CA LEU A 156 -10.85 11.59 19.23
C LEU A 156 -11.44 11.48 20.64
N VAL A 157 -12.23 12.47 21.07
CA VAL A 157 -12.92 12.45 22.37
C VAL A 157 -13.86 11.25 22.46
N LEU A 158 -14.64 10.98 21.42
CA LEU A 158 -15.53 9.82 21.36
C LEU A 158 -14.74 8.51 21.40
N MET A 159 -13.65 8.40 20.63
CA MET A 159 -12.80 7.21 20.64
C MET A 159 -12.16 6.97 22.01
N VAL A 160 -11.67 8.01 22.69
CA VAL A 160 -11.12 7.90 24.04
C VAL A 160 -12.20 7.50 25.04
N ALA A 161 -13.36 8.17 25.04
CA ALA A 161 -14.48 7.83 25.92
C ALA A 161 -14.97 6.37 25.70
N LEU A 162 -14.96 5.94 24.45
CA LEU A 162 -15.40 4.62 24.04
C LEU A 162 -14.35 3.53 24.34
N THR A 163 -13.05 3.82 24.28
CA THR A 163 -12.00 2.86 24.69
C THR A 163 -11.88 2.71 26.21
N VAL A 164 -12.19 3.74 26.99
CA VAL A 164 -12.22 3.69 28.47
C VAL A 164 -13.37 2.80 28.96
N THR A 165 -14.44 2.65 28.18
CA THR A 165 -15.49 1.67 28.45
C THR A 165 -15.19 0.39 27.68
N VAL A 166 -14.94 -0.74 28.36
CA VAL A 166 -14.62 -2.04 27.72
C VAL A 166 -15.68 -2.45 26.67
N VAL A 167 -16.91 -1.94 26.81
CA VAL A 167 -18.05 -2.12 25.90
C VAL A 167 -17.84 -1.44 24.53
N GLY A 168 -16.99 -0.42 24.45
CA GLY A 168 -16.88 0.45 23.28
C GLY A 168 -16.10 -0.10 22.09
N ILE A 169 -15.22 -1.09 22.28
CA ILE A 169 -14.44 -1.70 21.17
C ILE A 169 -15.35 -2.31 20.08
N ILE A 170 -16.52 -2.83 20.47
CA ILE A 170 -17.53 -3.37 19.52
C ILE A 170 -18.31 -2.24 18.83
N PHE A 171 -18.49 -1.10 19.50
CA PHE A 171 -19.23 0.04 18.96
C PHE A 171 -18.40 0.96 18.05
N VAL A 172 -17.06 0.96 18.15
CA VAL A 172 -16.17 1.71 17.24
C VAL A 172 -16.40 1.36 15.76
N PRO A 173 -16.36 0.09 15.33
CA PRO A 173 -16.61 -0.25 13.92
C PRO A 173 -18.06 0.05 13.51
N LEU A 174 -19.03 -0.09 14.42
CA LEU A 174 -20.43 0.21 14.16
C LEU A 174 -20.67 1.71 13.93
N LEU A 175 -20.00 2.59 14.70
CA LEU A 175 -20.06 4.04 14.53
C LEU A 175 -19.44 4.48 13.21
N TRP A 176 -18.32 3.88 12.81
CA TRP A 176 -17.72 4.14 11.50
C TRP A 176 -18.66 3.77 10.35
N ILE A 177 -19.33 2.61 10.44
CA ILE A 177 -20.34 2.18 9.48
C ILE A 177 -21.55 3.12 9.52
N GLY A 178 -22.01 3.51 10.70
CA GLY A 178 -23.11 4.45 10.89
C GLY A 178 -22.83 5.83 10.30
N LEU A 179 -21.63 6.36 10.49
CA LEU A 179 -21.20 7.65 9.93
C LEU A 179 -21.04 7.56 8.40
N LEU A 180 -20.56 6.43 7.89
CA LEU A 180 -20.47 6.18 6.45
C LEU A 180 -21.86 6.05 5.83
N CYS A 181 -22.79 5.36 6.49
CA CYS A 181 -24.20 5.31 6.09
C CYS A 181 -24.88 6.69 6.21
N ALA A 182 -24.63 7.45 7.27
CA ALA A 182 -25.17 8.81 7.43
C ALA A 182 -24.57 9.80 6.43
N GLY A 183 -23.31 9.65 6.04
CA GLY A 183 -22.71 10.43 4.96
C GLY A 183 -23.30 10.07 3.59
N ILE A 184 -23.66 8.80 3.38
CA ILE A 184 -24.23 8.32 2.11
C ILE A 184 -25.73 8.56 1.98
N PHE A 185 -26.47 8.43 3.08
CA PHE A 185 -27.93 8.54 3.13
C PHE A 185 -28.43 9.79 3.85
N GLY A 186 -27.54 10.66 4.33
CA GLY A 186 -27.82 11.95 4.95
C GLY A 186 -28.32 12.96 3.93
N ARG A 187 -29.46 12.63 3.36
CA ARG A 187 -30.30 13.50 2.54
C ARG A 187 -31.64 13.59 3.24
N VAL A 188 -31.69 14.42 4.28
CA VAL A 188 -32.85 15.15 4.78
C VAL A 188 -32.37 16.41 5.46
#